data_AF-A0A6J5VG39-F1
#
_entry.id   AF-A0A6J5VG39-F1
#
_cell.length_a   1.000
_cell.length_b   1.000
_cell.length_c   1.000
_cell.angle_alpha   90.00
_cell.angle_beta   90.00
_cell.angle_gamma   90.00
#
_symmetry.space_group_name_H-M   'P 1'
#
loop_
_entity.id
_entity.type
_entity.pdbx_description
1 polymer ?
#
loop_
_entity_poly.entity_id
_entity_poly.type
_entity_poly.pdbx_seq_one_letter_code
_entity_poly.pdbx_strand_id
1 'polypeptide(L)' 'MAVWSYPPTPKQLAVTACCFVTGVALFAVGAHLSLANVGPQQDRVKARRNFVKDRLRKLLDD' A
#
# COMPACT_ATOMS: atom_id res chain seq x y z
N MET A 1 1.17 37.41 -13.73
CA MET A 1 -0.10 36.67 -13.85
C MET A 1 -0.27 35.84 -12.59
N ALA A 2 -1.46 35.85 -11.96
CA ALA A 2 -1.69 35.05 -10.75
C ALA A 2 -1.84 33.56 -11.12
N VAL A 3 -1.04 32.69 -10.49
CA VAL A 3 -1.07 31.23 -10.71
C VAL A 3 -2.40 30.62 -10.25
N TRP A 4 -2.99 31.17 -9.19
CA TRP A 4 -4.30 30.80 -8.68
C TRP A 4 -5.13 32.06 -8.43
N SER A 5 -6.37 32.08 -8.91
CA SER A 5 -7.25 33.25 -8.86
C SER A 5 -8.36 33.01 -7.85
N TYR A 6 -8.79 34.07 -7.15
CA TYR A 6 -9.98 34.03 -6.31
C TYR A 6 -11.01 35.06 -6.79
N PRO A 7 -12.26 34.64 -7.08
CA PRO A 7 -12.75 33.26 -7.05
C PRO A 7 -12.11 32.37 -8.13
N PRO A 8 -12.03 31.04 -7.92
CA PRO A 8 -11.42 30.12 -8.88
C PRO A 8 -12.17 30.07 -10.20
N THR A 9 -11.43 30.03 -11.30
CA THR A 9 -12.03 29.79 -12.62
C THR A 9 -12.48 28.33 -12.77
N PRO A 10 -13.41 28.02 -13.69
CA PRO A 10 -13.81 26.64 -13.97
C PRO A 10 -12.63 25.73 -14.34
N LYS A 11 -11.61 26.26 -15.02
CA LYS A 11 -10.38 25.52 -15.35
C LYS A 11 -9.57 25.16 -14.09
N GLN A 12 -9.46 26.09 -13.13
CA GLN A 12 -8.79 25.83 -11.85
C GLN A 12 -9.53 24.77 -11.03
N LEU A 13 -10.87 24.81 -11.00
CA LEU A 13 -11.67 23.76 -10.37
C LEU A 13 -11.49 22.38 -11.04
N ALA A 14 -11.41 22.34 -12.37
CA ALA A 14 -11.15 21.10 -13.11
C ALA A 14 -9.77 20.52 -12.81
N VAL A 15 -8.73 21.36 -12.71
CA VAL A 15 -7.39 20.94 -12.29
C VAL A 15 -7.42 20.34 -10.88
N THR A 16 -8.08 21.00 -9.93
CA THR A 16 -8.24 20.47 -8.57
C THR A 16 -8.93 19.11 -8.57
N ALA A 17 -10.05 18.98 -9.29
CA ALA A 17 -10.76 17.69 -9.42
C ALA A 17 -9.87 16.59 -10.03
N CYS A 18 -9.10 16.92 -11.08
CA CYS A 18 -8.16 16.00 -11.70
C CYS A 18 -7.09 15.53 -10.71
N CYS A 19 -6.52 16.43 -9.90
CA CYS A 19 -5.56 16.07 -8.86
C CYS A 19 -6.15 15.07 -7.84
N PHE A 20 -7.39 15.31 -7.39
CA PHE A 20 -8.05 14.40 -6.45
C PHE A 20 -8.34 13.03 -7.06
N VAL A 21 -8.88 12.99 -8.28
CA VAL A 21 -9.15 11.73 -8.99
C VAL A 21 -7.85 10.93 -9.19
N THR A 22 -6.79 11.62 -9.62
CA THR A 22 -5.47 11.00 -9.79
C THR A 22 -4.93 10.45 -8.47
N GLY A 23 -5.05 11.22 -7.38
CA GLY A 23 -4.65 10.77 -6.05
C GLY A 23 -5.38 9.51 -5.62
N VAL A 24 -6.71 9.50 -5.71
CA VAL A 24 -7.56 8.34 -5.37
C VAL A 24 -7.16 7.11 -6.20
N ALA A 25 -6.92 7.29 -7.51
CA ALA A 25 -6.49 6.21 -8.39
C ALA A 25 -5.14 5.61 -7.94
N LEU A 26 -4.15 6.45 -7.64
CA LEU A 26 -2.84 5.99 -7.15
C LEU A 26 -2.96 5.23 -5.82
N PHE A 27 -3.76 5.72 -4.88
CA PHE A 27 -4.00 5.03 -3.61
C PHE A 27 -4.69 3.67 -3.81
N ALA A 28 -5.72 3.60 -4.66
CA ALA A 28 -6.44 2.36 -4.93
C ALA A 28 -5.52 1.30 -5.56
N VAL A 29 -4.72 1.68 -6.57
CA VAL A 29 -3.76 0.80 -7.21
C VAL A 29 -2.68 0.34 -6.22
N GLY A 30 -2.13 1.26 -5.43
CA GLY A 30 -1.14 0.94 -4.41
C GLY A 30 -1.67 -0.02 -3.36
N ALA A 31 -2.90 0.20 -2.88
CA ALA A 31 -3.56 -0.69 -1.93
C ALA A 31 -3.81 -2.08 -2.51
N HIS A 32 -4.28 -2.15 -3.76
CA HIS A 32 -4.49 -3.42 -4.45
C HIS A 32 -3.19 -4.24 -4.56
N LEU A 33 -2.10 -3.62 -5.02
CA LEU A 33 -0.80 -4.27 -5.14
C LEU A 33 -0.24 -4.69 -3.78
N SER A 34 -0.40 -3.85 -2.76
CA SER A 34 0.01 -4.15 -1.39
C SER A 34 -0.68 -5.41 -0.87
N LEU A 35 -2.02 -5.46 -0.96
CA LEU A 35 -2.82 -6.59 -0.49
C LEU A 35 -2.54 -7.87 -1.29
N ALA A 36 -2.40 -7.77 -2.61
CA ALA A 36 -2.04 -8.90 -3.46
C ALA A 36 -0.69 -9.53 -3.08
N ASN A 37 0.26 -8.73 -2.58
CA ASN A 37 1.61 -9.20 -2.27
C ASN A 37 1.86 -9.47 -0.78
N VAL A 38 0.99 -9.01 0.13
CA VAL A 38 1.21 -9.19 1.58
C VAL A 38 1.07 -10.64 2.01
N GLY A 39 0.10 -11.38 1.45
CA GLY A 39 -0.18 -12.77 1.80
C GLY A 39 1.03 -13.69 1.57
N PRO A 40 1.57 -13.77 0.33
CA PRO A 40 2.75 -14.59 0.05
C PRO A 40 3.98 -14.24 0.89
N GLN A 41 4.17 -12.95 1.22
CA GLN A 41 5.27 -12.52 2.08
C GLN A 41 5.08 -12.98 3.53
N GLN A 42 3.86 -12.85 4.07
CA GLN A 42 3.52 -13.33 5.40
C GLN A 42 3.68 -14.85 5.49
N ASP A 43 3.30 -15.60 4.46
CA ASP A 43 3.43 -17.06 4.43
C ASP A 43 4.89 -17.51 4.46
N ARG A 44 5.77 -16.86 3.69
CA ARG A 44 7.22 -17.15 3.71
C ARG A 44 7.84 -16.90 5.09
N VAL A 45 7.48 -15.79 5.73
CA VAL A 45 7.96 -15.46 7.09
C VAL A 45 7.42 -16.47 8.10
N LYS A 46 6.13 -16.84 8.00
CA LYS A 46 5.49 -17.83 8.86
C LYS A 46 6.14 -19.22 8.71
N ALA A 47 6.45 -19.64 7.48
CA ALA A 47 7.13 -20.91 7.21
C ALA A 47 8.53 -20.97 7.85
N ARG A 48 9.33 -19.91 7.70
CA ARG A 48 10.66 -19.80 8.35
C ARG A 48 10.55 -19.86 9.87
N ARG A 49 9.60 -19.13 10.45
CA ARG A 49 9.36 -19.13 11.89
C ARG A 49 8.96 -20.51 12.42
N ASN A 50 8.08 -21.21 11.70
CA ASN A 50 7.65 -22.55 12.08
C ASN A 50 8.83 -23.53 12.03
N PHE A 51 9.63 -23.50 10.97
CA PHE A 51 10.83 -24.34 10.87
C PHE A 51 11.78 -24.15 12.07
N VAL A 52 12.06 -22.90 12.46
CA VAL A 52 12.92 -22.62 13.63
C VAL A 52 12.29 -23.14 14.92
N LYS A 53 10.99 -22.93 15.12
CA LYS A 53 10.28 -23.43 16.31
C LYS A 53 10.31 -24.96 16.39
N ASP A 54 10.09 -25.65 15.28
CA ASP A 54 10.09 -27.10 15.23
C ASP A 54 11.50 -27.65 15.49
N ARG A 55 12.53 -26.98 14.97
CA ARG A 55 13.93 -27.33 15.28
C ARG A 55 14.28 -27.13 16.75
N LEU A 56 13.83 -26.03 17.36
CA LEU A 56 14.05 -25.75 18.78
C LEU A 56 13.31 -26.72 19.69
N ARG A 57 12.06 -27.09 19.37
CA ARG A 57 11.33 -28.12 20.11
C ARG A 57 12.07 -29.44 20.09
N LYS A 58 12.48 -29.89 18.90
CA LYS A 58 13.27 -31.14 18.78
C LYS A 58 14.53 -31.12 19.65
N LEU A 59 15.24 -29.99 19.72
CA LEU A 59 16.44 -29.87 20.54
C LEU A 59 16.18 -29.80 22.05
N LEU A 60 14.96 -29.40 22.46
CA LEU A 60 14.57 -29.34 23.87
C LEU A 60 13.95 -30.66 24.35
N ASP A 61 13.36 -31.42 23.42
CA ASP A 61 12.77 -32.75 23.66
C ASP A 61 13.82 -33.88 23.62
N ASP A 62 15.02 -33.62 23.06
CA ASP A 62 16.21 -34.48 23.07
C ASP A 62 17.09 -34.24 24.32
#